data_AF-A0A531MIB8-F1
#
_entry.id   AF-A0A531MIB8-F1
#
_cell.length_a   1.000
_cell.length_b   1.000
_cell.length_c   1.000
_cell.angle_alpha   90.00
_cell.angle_beta   90.00
_cell.angle_gamma   90.00
#
_symmetry.space_group_name_H-M   'P 1'
#
loop_
_entity.id
_entity.type
_entity.pdbx_description
1 polymer ?
#
loop_
_entity_poly.entity_id
_entity_poly.type
_entity_poly.pdbx_seq_one_letter_code
_entity_poly.pdbx_strand_id
1 'polypeptide(L)'
;PTPGDRGRQFRAGFKIPDNLATPYFKDRNTGVLKVGTAQRRAMPTWADIAWLRSLTTLPLILKGILDPDDAEQAIGTGADAIVVSNHGSRNLDTLPATIDALPAIAERVAGRIPIILDGGVRRGTDVLKAIALGASAVMIGRPYVYALATGGAECVAHCVNLLRRDFEMAMALTGRARIGEIDRSVIW
;
A
#
# COMPACT_ATOMS: atom_id res chain seq x y z
N PRO A 1 -8.09 4.28 -15.41
CA PRO A 1 -7.58 4.95 -14.21
C PRO A 1 -7.42 6.44 -14.49
N THR A 2 -7.93 7.28 -13.60
CA THR A 2 -7.62 8.72 -13.55
C THR A 2 -6.89 8.98 -12.23
N PRO A 3 -6.02 10.00 -12.15
CA PRO A 3 -5.55 10.50 -10.86
C PRO A 3 -6.74 10.97 -10.02
N GLY A 4 -6.70 10.69 -8.71
CA GLY A 4 -7.69 11.23 -7.77
C GLY A 4 -7.48 12.72 -7.52
N ASP A 5 -8.58 13.41 -7.23
CA ASP A 5 -8.56 14.83 -6.92
C ASP A 5 -7.95 15.08 -5.54
N ARG A 6 -7.02 16.04 -5.47
CA ARG A 6 -6.28 16.41 -4.26
C ARG A 6 -6.38 17.92 -4.07
N GLY A 7 -7.56 18.39 -3.65
CA GLY A 7 -7.87 19.83 -3.59
C GLY A 7 -6.84 20.70 -2.85
N ARG A 8 -6.20 20.19 -1.76
CA ARG A 8 -5.11 20.92 -1.08
C ARG A 8 -3.91 21.15 -1.99
N GLN A 9 -3.54 20.17 -2.81
CA GLN A 9 -2.41 20.25 -3.73
C GLN A 9 -2.67 21.30 -4.82
N PHE A 10 -3.91 21.36 -5.32
CA PHE A 10 -4.34 22.38 -6.29
C PHE A 10 -4.31 23.78 -5.68
N ARG A 11 -4.93 23.98 -4.51
CA ARG A 11 -4.98 25.28 -3.81
C ARG A 11 -3.60 25.79 -3.44
N ALA A 12 -2.66 24.90 -3.12
CA ALA A 12 -1.29 25.26 -2.80
C ALA A 12 -0.42 25.55 -4.04
N GLY A 13 -0.94 25.35 -5.26
CA GLY A 13 -0.16 25.50 -6.49
C GLY A 13 1.07 24.59 -6.54
N PHE A 14 0.95 23.36 -6.01
CA PHE A 14 2.10 22.47 -5.80
C PHE A 14 2.94 22.29 -7.07
N LYS A 15 4.25 22.48 -6.92
CA LYS A 15 5.28 22.18 -7.91
C LYS A 15 6.45 21.48 -7.22
N ILE A 16 7.09 20.58 -7.94
CA ILE A 16 8.38 20.00 -7.58
C ILE A 16 9.42 21.14 -7.65
N PRO A 17 10.26 21.33 -6.60
CA PRO A 17 11.33 22.32 -6.61
C PRO A 17 12.30 22.12 -7.78
N ASP A 18 12.75 23.22 -8.40
CA ASP A 18 13.58 23.17 -9.60
C ASP A 18 14.95 22.51 -9.37
N ASN A 19 15.46 22.59 -8.14
CA ASN A 19 16.72 21.99 -7.71
C ASN A 19 16.60 20.50 -7.36
N LEU A 20 15.42 19.88 -7.44
CA LEU A 20 15.25 18.45 -7.18
C LEU A 20 15.44 17.63 -8.46
N ALA A 21 16.43 16.73 -8.45
CA ALA A 21 16.63 15.76 -9.51
C ALA A 21 15.53 14.69 -9.52
N THR A 22 14.94 14.43 -10.68
CA THR A 22 13.88 13.43 -10.86
C THR A 22 14.24 12.43 -11.97
N PRO A 23 15.28 11.59 -11.77
CA PRO A 23 15.92 10.81 -12.86
C PRO A 23 14.97 9.84 -13.58
N TYR A 24 13.91 9.40 -12.90
CA TYR A 24 12.92 8.46 -13.46
C TYR A 24 11.56 9.12 -13.77
N PHE A 25 11.40 10.43 -13.52
CA PHE A 25 10.22 11.19 -13.90
C PHE A 25 10.59 12.20 -14.99
N LYS A 26 10.35 11.81 -16.24
CA LYS A 26 10.59 12.66 -17.42
C LYS A 26 9.67 13.90 -17.43
N ASP A 27 8.44 13.74 -16.93
CA ASP A 27 7.47 14.83 -16.83
C ASP A 27 7.44 15.41 -15.41
N ARG A 28 8.17 16.50 -15.19
CA ARG A 28 8.13 17.26 -13.92
C ARG A 28 6.74 17.86 -13.76
N ASN A 29 6.20 17.85 -12.53
CA ASN A 29 4.93 18.51 -12.16
C ASN A 29 3.62 17.89 -12.69
N THR A 30 3.61 16.61 -13.07
CA THR A 30 2.37 15.83 -13.38
C THR A 30 1.43 15.66 -12.19
N GLY A 31 1.84 16.07 -10.98
CA GLY A 31 1.01 16.04 -9.78
C GLY A 31 -0.27 16.87 -9.88
N VAL A 32 -0.35 17.81 -10.82
CA VAL A 32 -1.59 18.56 -11.16
C VAL A 32 -2.13 18.06 -12.49
N LEU A 33 -2.38 16.75 -12.62
CA LEU A 33 -3.21 16.25 -13.70
C LEU A 33 -4.62 16.80 -13.47
N LYS A 34 -5.04 17.74 -14.32
CA LYS A 34 -6.42 18.23 -14.30
C LYS A 34 -7.33 17.05 -14.61
N VAL A 35 -8.37 16.86 -13.81
CA VAL A 35 -9.48 15.96 -14.16
C VAL A 35 -9.96 16.37 -15.56
N GLY A 36 -9.90 15.43 -16.52
CA GLY A 36 -10.24 15.69 -17.93
C GLY A 36 -9.06 15.98 -18.89
N THR A 37 -7.82 16.15 -18.41
CA THR A 37 -6.62 16.20 -19.29
C THR A 37 -5.88 14.88 -19.35
N ALA A 38 -6.52 13.78 -18.94
CA ALA A 38 -5.98 12.45 -19.18
C ALA A 38 -5.76 12.31 -20.69
N GLN A 39 -4.49 12.34 -21.11
CA GLN A 39 -4.10 11.90 -22.44
C GLN A 39 -4.82 10.58 -22.71
N ARG A 40 -5.33 10.43 -23.94
CA ARG A 40 -5.94 9.21 -24.51
C ARG A 40 -4.96 8.02 -24.46
N ARG A 41 -4.49 7.62 -23.29
CA ARG A 41 -3.82 6.35 -23.06
C ARG A 41 -4.92 5.33 -22.82
N ALA A 42 -4.84 4.22 -23.54
CA ALA A 42 -5.68 3.07 -23.28
C ALA A 42 -5.62 2.74 -21.79
N MET A 43 -6.79 2.49 -21.21
CA MET A 43 -6.91 2.13 -19.82
C MET A 43 -6.22 0.76 -19.64
N PRO A 44 -5.25 0.61 -18.72
CA PRO A 44 -4.67 -0.70 -18.47
C PRO A 44 -5.75 -1.69 -18.06
N THR A 45 -5.57 -2.91 -18.52
CA THR A 45 -6.44 -4.08 -18.34
C THR A 45 -5.63 -5.23 -17.74
N TRP A 46 -6.30 -6.32 -17.38
CA TRP A 46 -5.62 -7.54 -16.95
C TRP A 46 -4.72 -8.16 -18.02
N ALA A 47 -4.99 -7.91 -19.32
CA ALA A 47 -4.10 -8.34 -20.40
C ALA A 47 -2.75 -7.61 -20.35
N ASP A 48 -2.73 -6.34 -19.92
CA ASP A 48 -1.48 -5.59 -19.73
C ASP A 48 -0.67 -6.14 -18.55
N ILE A 49 -1.32 -6.70 -17.53
CA ILE A 49 -0.65 -7.40 -16.42
C ILE A 49 -0.01 -8.70 -16.91
N ALA A 50 -0.73 -9.50 -17.70
CA ALA A 50 -0.19 -10.72 -18.31
C ALA A 50 0.98 -10.42 -19.26
N TRP A 51 0.87 -9.34 -20.05
CA TRP A 51 1.98 -8.84 -20.86
C TRP A 51 3.17 -8.42 -20.00
N LEU A 52 2.96 -7.64 -18.92
CA LEU A 52 4.04 -7.24 -18.02
C LEU A 52 4.74 -8.46 -17.39
N ARG A 53 3.97 -9.47 -16.98
CA ARG A 53 4.49 -10.74 -16.47
C ARG A 53 5.40 -11.44 -17.49
N SER A 54 5.10 -11.34 -18.79
CA SER A 54 5.95 -11.91 -19.86
C SER A 54 7.30 -11.19 -20.05
N LEU A 55 7.42 -9.94 -19.57
CA LEU A 55 8.62 -9.13 -19.75
C LEU A 55 9.65 -9.28 -18.63
N THR A 56 9.29 -9.92 -17.51
CA THR A 56 10.17 -10.02 -16.35
C THR A 56 9.99 -11.35 -15.63
N THR A 57 11.01 -11.79 -14.91
CA THR A 57 10.96 -12.91 -13.95
C THR A 57 11.00 -12.42 -12.50
N LEU A 58 11.10 -11.10 -12.27
CA LEU A 58 11.04 -10.53 -10.94
C LEU A 58 9.66 -10.77 -10.29
N PRO A 59 9.57 -10.78 -8.95
CA PRO A 59 8.28 -10.85 -8.26
C PRO A 59 7.36 -9.70 -8.68
N LEU A 60 6.17 -10.03 -9.18
CA LEU A 60 5.15 -9.08 -9.60
C LEU A 60 4.12 -8.91 -8.49
N ILE A 61 4.13 -7.74 -7.85
CA ILE A 61 3.21 -7.40 -6.76
C ILE A 61 2.17 -6.39 -7.25
N LEU A 62 0.89 -6.77 -7.26
CA LEU A 62 -0.19 -5.88 -7.70
C LEU A 62 -0.74 -5.06 -6.53
N LYS A 63 -0.65 -3.73 -6.64
CA LYS A 63 -1.04 -2.80 -5.57
C LYS A 63 -2.29 -2.01 -5.92
N GLY A 64 -3.25 -2.02 -5.01
CA GLY A 64 -4.52 -1.30 -5.19
C GLY A 64 -5.76 -2.19 -5.16
N ILE A 65 -5.62 -3.44 -4.72
CA ILE A 65 -6.72 -4.40 -4.65
C ILE A 65 -7.59 -4.06 -3.44
N LEU A 66 -8.88 -3.85 -3.66
CA LEU A 66 -9.88 -3.64 -2.60
C LEU A 66 -11.10 -4.54 -2.76
N ASP A 67 -11.19 -5.26 -3.87
CA ASP A 67 -12.25 -6.20 -4.19
C ASP A 67 -11.70 -7.64 -4.19
N PRO A 68 -12.40 -8.61 -3.57
CA PRO A 68 -12.00 -10.02 -3.61
C PRO A 68 -11.92 -10.60 -5.03
N ASP A 69 -12.80 -10.22 -5.96
CA ASP A 69 -12.80 -10.72 -7.33
C ASP A 69 -11.56 -10.22 -8.11
N ASP A 70 -11.09 -9.02 -7.82
CA ASP A 70 -9.82 -8.52 -8.36
C ASP A 70 -8.61 -9.28 -7.78
N ALA A 71 -8.68 -9.75 -6.53
CA ALA A 71 -7.64 -10.60 -5.96
C ALA A 71 -7.56 -11.97 -6.67
N GLU A 72 -8.71 -12.55 -7.03
CA GLU A 72 -8.76 -13.78 -7.84
C GLU A 72 -8.16 -13.56 -9.22
N GLN A 73 -8.53 -12.46 -9.89
CA GLN A 73 -7.97 -12.11 -11.19
C GLN A 73 -6.45 -11.86 -11.13
N ALA A 74 -5.98 -11.19 -10.07
CA ALA A 74 -4.54 -11.00 -9.83
C ALA A 74 -3.78 -12.33 -9.81
N ILE A 75 -4.28 -13.31 -9.05
CA ILE A 75 -3.71 -14.66 -9.00
C ILE A 75 -3.73 -15.28 -10.41
N GLY A 76 -4.85 -15.19 -11.13
CA GLY A 76 -5.00 -15.72 -12.49
C GLY A 76 -4.02 -15.12 -13.51
N THR A 77 -3.56 -13.89 -13.29
CA THR A 77 -2.54 -13.23 -14.13
C THR A 77 -1.09 -13.52 -13.74
N GLY A 78 -0.86 -14.36 -12.72
CA GLY A 78 0.48 -14.73 -12.26
C GLY A 78 1.14 -13.67 -11.36
N ALA A 79 0.34 -12.92 -10.59
CA ALA A 79 0.86 -12.07 -9.53
C ALA A 79 1.48 -12.93 -8.41
N ASP A 80 2.66 -12.54 -7.94
CA ASP A 80 3.38 -13.24 -6.87
C ASP A 80 2.91 -12.79 -5.47
N ALA A 81 2.30 -11.61 -5.36
CA ALA A 81 1.64 -11.09 -4.17
C ALA A 81 0.67 -9.97 -4.55
N ILE A 82 -0.22 -9.60 -3.62
CA ILE A 82 -1.10 -8.44 -3.75
C ILE A 82 -0.91 -7.46 -2.61
N VAL A 83 -1.28 -6.20 -2.85
CA VAL A 83 -1.39 -5.19 -1.80
C VAL A 83 -2.83 -4.69 -1.69
N VAL A 84 -3.44 -4.92 -0.52
CA VAL A 84 -4.67 -4.28 -0.10
C VAL A 84 -4.38 -2.81 0.19
N SER A 85 -4.82 -1.94 -0.73
CA SER A 85 -4.43 -0.53 -0.72
C SER A 85 -5.48 0.36 -1.37
N ASN A 86 -5.87 1.44 -0.69
CA ASN A 86 -6.64 2.54 -1.27
C ASN A 86 -5.74 3.72 -1.68
N HIS A 87 -4.46 3.44 -1.96
CA HIS A 87 -3.44 4.44 -2.31
C HIS A 87 -3.27 5.52 -1.22
N GLY A 88 -3.46 5.13 0.05
CA GLY A 88 -3.39 6.02 1.21
C GLY A 88 -4.53 7.05 1.24
N SER A 89 -5.71 6.70 0.74
CA SER A 89 -6.90 7.56 0.64
C SER A 89 -6.63 8.81 -0.21
N ARG A 90 -5.97 8.64 -1.36
CA ARG A 90 -5.56 9.74 -2.27
C ARG A 90 -6.01 9.55 -3.72
N ASN A 91 -6.82 8.53 -3.97
CA ASN A 91 -7.38 8.27 -5.28
C ASN A 91 -8.90 8.48 -5.26
N LEU A 92 -9.71 7.43 -5.34
CA LEU A 92 -11.16 7.53 -5.14
C LEU A 92 -11.47 7.69 -3.64
N ASP A 93 -12.27 8.70 -3.30
CA ASP A 93 -12.75 8.94 -1.93
C ASP A 93 -13.91 8.00 -1.57
N THR A 94 -14.22 7.88 -0.28
CA THR A 94 -15.30 7.03 0.28
C THR A 94 -15.13 5.52 0.06
N LEU A 95 -13.96 5.09 -0.41
CA LEU A 95 -13.56 3.68 -0.39
C LEU A 95 -13.39 3.19 1.05
N PRO A 96 -13.60 1.89 1.31
CA PRO A 96 -13.39 1.31 2.64
C PRO A 96 -11.97 1.56 3.15
N ALA A 97 -11.81 1.52 4.48
CA ALA A 97 -10.49 1.39 5.05
C ALA A 97 -9.88 0.05 4.60
N THR A 98 -8.57 0.03 4.37
CA THR A 98 -7.88 -1.17 3.88
C THR A 98 -7.95 -2.33 4.87
N ILE A 99 -8.03 -2.03 6.17
CA ILE A 99 -8.22 -3.04 7.22
C ILE A 99 -9.61 -3.68 7.18
N ASP A 100 -10.63 -2.96 6.71
CA ASP A 100 -12.00 -3.47 6.59
C ASP A 100 -12.16 -4.32 5.32
N ALA A 101 -11.45 -3.98 4.24
CA ALA A 101 -11.43 -4.77 3.00
C ALA A 101 -10.61 -6.07 3.12
N LEU A 102 -9.59 -6.08 3.99
CA LEU A 102 -8.63 -7.16 4.11
C LEU A 102 -9.26 -8.55 4.36
N PRO A 103 -10.23 -8.75 5.27
CA PRO A 103 -10.71 -10.09 5.62
C PRO A 103 -11.36 -10.84 4.44
N ALA A 104 -12.16 -10.15 3.63
CA ALA A 104 -12.82 -10.74 2.47
C ALA A 104 -11.81 -11.10 1.37
N ILE A 105 -10.79 -10.25 1.18
CA ILE A 105 -9.69 -10.53 0.25
C ILE A 105 -8.86 -11.71 0.75
N ALA A 106 -8.53 -11.76 2.05
CA ALA A 106 -7.78 -12.87 2.64
C ALA A 106 -8.50 -14.21 2.51
N GLU A 107 -9.82 -14.21 2.75
CA GLU A 107 -10.67 -15.37 2.52
C GLU A 107 -10.62 -15.83 1.06
N ARG A 108 -10.76 -14.89 0.11
CA ARG A 108 -10.69 -15.24 -1.31
C ARG A 108 -9.32 -15.77 -1.71
N VAL A 109 -8.23 -15.12 -1.31
CA VAL A 109 -6.86 -15.53 -1.66
C VAL A 109 -6.53 -16.91 -1.07
N ALA A 110 -7.07 -17.23 0.11
CA ALA A 110 -6.92 -18.54 0.75
C ALA A 110 -5.46 -19.02 0.86
N GLY A 111 -4.54 -18.08 1.16
CA GLY A 111 -3.11 -18.37 1.33
C GLY A 111 -2.34 -18.71 0.05
N ARG A 112 -2.95 -18.62 -1.14
CA ARG A 112 -2.29 -18.94 -2.43
C ARG A 112 -1.11 -18.02 -2.73
N ILE A 113 -1.21 -16.75 -2.35
CA ILE A 113 -0.14 -15.76 -2.46
C ILE A 113 -0.11 -14.85 -1.21
N PRO A 114 1.04 -14.25 -0.86
CA PRO A 114 1.13 -13.28 0.22
C PRO A 114 0.25 -12.04 -0.02
N ILE A 115 -0.30 -11.52 1.08
CA ILE A 115 -1.10 -10.30 1.08
C ILE A 115 -0.36 -9.23 1.88
N ILE A 116 -0.12 -8.07 1.28
CA ILE A 116 0.47 -6.92 1.95
C ILE A 116 -0.63 -5.90 2.20
N LEU A 117 -0.62 -5.21 3.34
CA LEU A 117 -1.55 -4.11 3.61
C LEU A 117 -0.83 -2.77 3.68
N ASP A 118 -1.40 -1.71 3.10
CA ASP A 118 -1.03 -0.33 3.42
C ASP A 118 -2.25 0.51 3.79
N GLY A 119 -2.02 1.78 4.14
CA GLY A 119 -3.08 2.69 4.57
C GLY A 119 -3.32 2.61 6.08
N GLY A 120 -3.30 3.76 6.75
CA GLY A 120 -3.62 3.82 8.19
C GLY A 120 -2.57 3.29 9.18
N VAL A 121 -1.63 2.42 8.82
CA VAL A 121 -0.65 1.82 9.76
C VAL A 121 0.25 2.88 10.42
N ARG A 122 0.14 3.05 11.74
CA ARG A 122 0.93 4.01 12.54
C ARG A 122 1.50 3.43 13.84
N ARG A 123 0.99 2.30 14.30
CA ARG A 123 1.39 1.64 15.56
C ARG A 123 1.69 0.16 15.33
N GLY A 124 2.45 -0.44 16.23
CA GLY A 124 2.72 -1.88 16.20
C GLY A 124 1.44 -2.73 16.32
N THR A 125 0.44 -2.26 17.06
CA THR A 125 -0.87 -2.91 17.16
C THR A 125 -1.65 -2.88 15.85
N ASP A 126 -1.43 -1.90 14.96
CA ASP A 126 -2.02 -1.89 13.62
C ASP A 126 -1.42 -3.01 12.77
N VAL A 127 -0.11 -3.27 12.92
CA VAL A 127 0.60 -4.38 12.27
C VAL A 127 0.05 -5.72 12.76
N LEU A 128 -0.07 -5.89 14.08
CA LEU A 128 -0.64 -7.08 14.70
C LEU A 128 -2.04 -7.39 14.15
N LYS A 129 -2.92 -6.37 14.12
CA LYS A 129 -4.29 -6.52 13.60
C LYS A 129 -4.32 -6.88 12.13
N ALA A 130 -3.49 -6.25 11.29
CA ALA A 130 -3.42 -6.59 9.88
C ALA A 130 -2.98 -8.06 9.67
N ILE A 131 -1.97 -8.52 10.42
CA ILE A 131 -1.51 -9.92 10.32
C ILE A 131 -2.59 -10.88 10.80
N ALA A 132 -3.22 -10.62 11.96
CA ALA A 132 -4.31 -11.42 12.49
C ALA A 132 -5.52 -11.53 11.54
N LEU A 133 -5.72 -10.53 10.67
CA LEU A 133 -6.78 -10.50 9.66
C LEU A 133 -6.38 -11.11 8.31
N GLY A 134 -5.14 -11.60 8.17
CA GLY A 134 -4.68 -12.37 7.01
C GLY A 134 -3.60 -11.69 6.15
N ALA A 135 -3.06 -10.55 6.56
CA ALA A 135 -1.90 -9.97 5.89
C ALA A 135 -0.61 -10.72 6.26
N SER A 136 0.29 -10.89 5.30
CA SER A 136 1.65 -11.40 5.50
C SER A 136 2.63 -10.31 5.93
N ALA A 137 2.37 -9.06 5.54
CA ALA A 137 3.19 -7.89 5.88
C ALA A 137 2.39 -6.60 5.76
N VAL A 138 2.96 -5.48 6.23
CA VAL A 138 2.41 -4.14 6.05
C VAL A 138 3.43 -3.18 5.43
N MET A 139 2.93 -2.13 4.78
CA MET A 139 3.73 -0.98 4.34
C MET A 139 3.29 0.29 5.05
N ILE A 140 4.26 1.17 5.31
CA ILE A 140 4.02 2.55 5.74
C ILE A 140 4.33 3.50 4.58
N GLY A 141 3.66 4.65 4.55
CA GLY A 141 3.88 5.70 3.54
C GLY A 141 4.22 7.04 4.19
N ARG A 142 3.19 7.79 4.59
CA ARG A 142 3.34 9.10 5.26
C ARG A 142 4.32 9.10 6.46
N PRO A 143 4.36 8.09 7.35
CA PRO A 143 5.23 8.12 8.53
C PRO A 143 6.72 8.34 8.21
N TYR A 144 7.28 7.59 7.24
CA TYR A 144 8.69 7.75 6.91
C TYR A 144 8.97 9.09 6.23
N VAL A 145 8.02 9.66 5.47
CA VAL A 145 8.17 11.00 4.87
C VAL A 145 8.18 12.09 5.94
N TYR A 146 7.32 11.96 6.95
CA TYR A 146 7.29 12.91 8.08
C TYR A 146 8.58 12.81 8.90
N ALA A 147 9.05 11.60 9.17
CA ALA A 147 10.32 11.40 9.86
C ALA A 147 11.51 11.96 9.07
N LEU A 148 11.54 11.74 7.75
CA LEU A 148 12.55 12.30 6.87
C LEU A 148 12.59 13.84 6.95
N ALA A 149 11.42 14.49 6.98
CA ALA A 149 11.33 15.94 7.11
C ALA A 149 11.78 16.47 8.49
N THR A 150 11.67 15.65 9.54
CA THR A 150 12.08 16.03 10.91
C THR A 150 13.59 16.02 11.10
N GLY A 151 14.30 15.01 10.58
CA GLY A 151 15.73 14.84 10.86
C GLY A 151 16.44 13.87 9.93
N GLY A 152 15.99 13.76 8.68
CA GLY A 152 16.66 12.97 7.67
C GLY A 152 16.61 11.46 7.94
N ALA A 153 17.64 10.76 7.48
CA ALA A 153 17.71 9.29 7.51
C ALA A 153 17.66 8.72 8.94
N GLU A 154 18.24 9.41 9.92
CA GLU A 154 18.24 8.97 11.32
C GLU A 154 16.82 8.92 11.89
N CYS A 155 16.02 9.95 11.62
CA CYS A 155 14.61 9.95 12.03
C CYS A 155 13.79 8.88 11.30
N VAL A 156 14.09 8.58 10.03
CA VAL A 156 13.44 7.47 9.31
C VAL A 156 13.75 6.13 9.99
N ALA A 157 15.03 5.88 10.29
CA ALA A 157 15.46 4.66 11.00
C ALA A 157 14.80 4.57 12.37
N HIS A 158 14.72 5.69 13.10
CA HIS A 158 14.03 5.76 14.38
C HIS A 158 12.52 5.45 14.24
N CYS A 159 11.83 6.02 13.25
CA CYS A 159 10.42 5.76 12.97
C CYS A 159 10.14 4.27 12.71
N VAL A 160 11.00 3.59 11.94
CA VAL A 160 10.85 2.15 11.68
C VAL A 160 11.11 1.34 12.94
N ASN A 161 12.12 1.71 13.74
CA ASN A 161 12.43 1.03 15.00
C ASN A 161 11.33 1.18 16.06
N LEU A 162 10.66 2.34 16.13
CA LEU A 162 9.49 2.52 16.99
C LEU A 162 8.37 1.57 16.59
N LEU A 163 8.05 1.49 15.29
CA LEU A 163 7.01 0.58 14.80
C LEU A 163 7.34 -0.89 15.10
N ARG A 164 8.61 -1.29 14.92
CA ARG A 164 9.10 -2.63 15.27
C ARG A 164 8.94 -2.93 16.76
N ARG A 165 9.42 -2.04 17.62
CA ARG A 165 9.34 -2.21 19.09
C ARG A 165 7.89 -2.30 19.56
N ASP A 166 7.02 -1.44 19.05
CA ASP A 166 5.60 -1.47 19.39
C ASP A 166 4.94 -2.78 18.94
N PHE A 167 5.35 -3.32 17.78
CA PHE A 167 4.83 -4.59 17.27
C PHE A 167 5.29 -5.78 18.11
N GLU A 168 6.59 -5.84 18.43
CA GLU A 168 7.16 -6.84 19.35
C GLU A 168 6.48 -6.80 20.72
N MET A 169 6.19 -5.61 21.24
CA MET A 169 5.45 -5.44 22.49
C MET A 169 4.01 -5.93 22.38
N ALA A 170 3.31 -5.63 21.29
CA ALA A 170 1.94 -6.09 21.06
C ALA A 170 1.88 -7.63 20.94
N MET A 171 2.86 -8.24 20.27
CA MET A 171 3.03 -9.70 20.20
C MET A 171 3.23 -10.31 21.59
N ALA A 172 4.14 -9.75 22.39
CA ALA A 172 4.41 -10.23 23.75
C ALA A 172 3.16 -10.13 24.66
N LEU A 173 2.44 -9.02 24.60
CA LEU A 173 1.23 -8.79 25.42
C LEU A 173 0.03 -9.65 24.99
N THR A 174 0.03 -10.17 23.77
CA THR A 174 -0.99 -11.10 23.25
C THR A 174 -0.53 -12.57 23.28
N GLY A 175 0.64 -12.83 23.86
CA GLY A 175 1.18 -14.18 24.01
C GLY A 175 1.54 -14.85 22.68
N ARG A 176 1.93 -14.08 21.66
CA ARG A 176 2.37 -14.59 20.36
C ARG A 176 3.87 -14.42 20.22
N ALA A 177 4.62 -15.51 20.36
CA ALA A 177 6.09 -15.49 20.29
C ALA A 177 6.61 -15.46 18.86
N ARG A 178 5.81 -15.93 17.90
CA ARG A 178 6.15 -15.96 16.47
C ARG A 178 5.06 -15.31 15.62
N ILE A 179 5.43 -14.72 14.50
CA ILE A 179 4.47 -14.08 13.58
C ILE A 179 3.39 -15.08 13.13
N GLY A 180 3.77 -16.33 12.85
CA GLY A 180 2.82 -17.39 12.45
C GLY A 180 1.85 -17.84 13.55
N GLU A 181 2.01 -17.37 14.79
CA GLU A 181 1.05 -17.62 15.88
C GLU A 181 0.00 -16.50 15.98
N ILE A 182 0.16 -15.40 15.23
CA ILE A 182 -0.81 -14.31 15.22
C ILE A 182 -2.05 -14.76 14.44
N ASP A 183 -3.18 -14.80 15.12
CA ASP A 183 -4.46 -15.23 14.58
C ASP A 183 -5.60 -14.30 15.07
N ARG A 184 -6.82 -14.51 14.57
CA ARG A 184 -7.98 -13.65 14.88
C ARG A 184 -8.33 -13.53 16.37
N SER A 185 -7.89 -14.45 17.24
CA SER A 185 -8.19 -14.40 18.68
C SER A 185 -7.49 -13.25 19.43
N VAL A 186 -6.55 -12.55 18.80
CA VAL A 186 -5.94 -11.33 19.37
C VAL A 186 -6.79 -10.07 19.15
N ILE A 187 -7.97 -10.20 18.52
CA ILE A 187 -8.92 -9.14 18.20
C ILE A 187 -10.29 -9.52 18.82
N TRP A 188 -10.98 -8.54 19.40
CA TRP A 188 -12.30 -8.69 20.03
C TRP A 188 -13.33 -7.75 19.42
#